data_AF-A0A6B3GWW8-F1
#
_entry.id   AF-A0A6B3GWW8-F1
#
_cell.length_a   1.000
_cell.length_b   1.000
_cell.length_c   1.000
_cell.angle_alpha   90.00
_cell.angle_beta   90.00
_cell.angle_gamma   90.00
#
_symmetry.space_group_name_H-M   'P 1'
#
loop_
_entity.id
_entity.type
_entity.pdbx_description
1 polymer ?
#
loop_
_entity_poly.entity_id
_entity_poly.type
_entity_poly.pdbx_seq_one_letter_code
_entity_poly.pdbx_strand_id
1 'polypeptide(L)'
;AARSVRAFQEYVPLAPSHGSGHRSRMYRVVHHGPLLDVFVLDMRSYRNANSPNRQVDDATGILGAEQLRWLKRSLAASRAEWKVIAADMPLGLVVPDGATNFEAVAQGDPGAPLGRELQIAELLRFVKHRRITGTVWLTADVHYTSAQHYAPERAAFKDFAPFWEFVSGPLAAGGFPANALDGTFGPDRIFVRAPDRANV
;
A
#
# COMPACT_ATOMS: atom_id res chain seq x y z
N ALA A 1 -13.34 4.42 -17.73
CA ALA A 1 -13.51 4.23 -16.27
C ALA A 1 -14.95 3.89 -15.87
N ALA A 2 -15.96 4.74 -16.12
CA ALA A 2 -17.32 4.54 -15.57
C ALA A 2 -17.98 3.18 -15.88
N ARG A 3 -17.79 2.63 -17.09
CA ARG A 3 -18.30 1.30 -17.45
C ARG A 3 -17.62 0.17 -16.66
N SER A 4 -16.31 0.24 -16.47
CA SER A 4 -15.55 -0.75 -15.69
C SER A 4 -15.93 -0.75 -14.21
N VAL A 5 -16.10 0.45 -13.63
CA VAL A 5 -16.58 0.60 -12.24
C VAL A 5 -17.97 -0.01 -12.08
N ARG A 6 -18.89 0.28 -13.01
CA ARG A 6 -20.23 -0.30 -13.01
C ARG A 6 -20.18 -1.84 -13.09
N ALA A 7 -19.44 -2.40 -14.05
CA ALA A 7 -19.32 -3.84 -14.20
C ALA A 7 -18.73 -4.51 -12.94
N PHE A 8 -17.71 -3.91 -12.33
CA PHE A 8 -17.14 -4.40 -11.08
C PHE A 8 -18.17 -4.44 -9.95
N GLN A 9 -18.99 -3.40 -9.80
CA GLN A 9 -20.02 -3.33 -8.76
C GLN A 9 -21.20 -4.27 -9.02
N GLU A 10 -21.53 -4.54 -10.29
CA GLU A 10 -22.56 -5.51 -10.67
C GLU A 10 -22.10 -6.96 -10.41
N TYR A 11 -20.79 -7.23 -10.50
CA TYR A 11 -20.23 -8.58 -10.34
C TYR A 11 -19.75 -8.89 -8.92
N VAL A 12 -19.11 -7.93 -8.25
CA VAL A 12 -18.55 -8.12 -6.90
C VAL A 12 -19.61 -7.73 -5.87
N PRO A 13 -19.90 -8.59 -4.88
CA PRO A 13 -20.95 -8.35 -3.89
C PRO A 13 -20.49 -7.31 -2.84
N LEU A 14 -20.39 -6.05 -3.26
CA LEU A 14 -20.14 -4.93 -2.38
C LEU A 14 -21.48 -4.32 -1.95
N ALA A 15 -21.60 -4.01 -0.67
CA ALA A 15 -22.75 -3.25 -0.17
C ALA A 15 -22.84 -1.92 -0.95
N PRO A 16 -24.04 -1.51 -1.40
CA PRO A 16 -24.21 -0.20 -2.00
C PRO A 16 -23.75 0.87 -1.02
N SER A 17 -22.99 1.86 -1.50
CA SER A 17 -22.68 3.05 -0.72
C SER A 17 -23.96 3.85 -0.49
N HIS A 18 -24.73 3.50 0.53
CA HIS A 18 -25.90 4.26 0.95
C HIS A 18 -25.43 5.54 1.66
N GLY A 19 -25.77 6.71 1.12
CA GLY A 19 -25.75 7.96 1.88
C GLY A 19 -24.54 8.89 1.74
N SER A 20 -23.60 8.66 0.82
CA SER A 20 -22.64 9.70 0.43
C SER A 20 -22.75 9.93 -1.07
N GLY A 21 -22.81 11.20 -1.51
CA GLY A 21 -22.81 11.57 -2.94
C GLY A 21 -21.56 11.12 -3.71
N HIS A 22 -20.67 10.35 -3.08
CA HIS A 22 -19.51 9.72 -3.67
C HIS A 22 -19.94 8.38 -4.26
N ARG A 23 -20.19 8.37 -5.57
CA ARG A 23 -20.36 7.13 -6.33
C ARG A 23 -19.18 6.20 -6.04
N SER A 24 -19.46 4.98 -5.59
CA SER A 24 -18.58 3.82 -5.74
C SER A 24 -17.24 3.83 -4.98
N ARG A 25 -17.23 4.27 -3.71
CA ARG A 25 -16.04 4.21 -2.86
C ARG A 25 -15.60 2.76 -2.57
N MET A 26 -14.37 2.40 -2.94
CA MET A 26 -13.81 1.05 -2.76
C MET A 26 -13.18 0.85 -1.38
N TYR A 27 -12.50 1.87 -0.86
CA TYR A 27 -11.84 1.80 0.44
C TYR A 27 -12.86 1.75 1.59
N ARG A 28 -12.62 0.89 2.57
CA ARG A 28 -13.54 0.58 3.68
C ARG A 28 -12.84 -0.16 4.81
N VAL A 29 -13.50 -0.27 5.96
CA VAL A 29 -13.07 -1.16 7.05
C VAL A 29 -14.03 -2.35 7.11
N VAL A 30 -13.48 -3.55 7.24
CA VAL A 30 -14.25 -4.76 7.56
C VAL A 30 -13.89 -5.17 8.98
N HIS A 31 -14.89 -5.22 9.86
CA HIS A 31 -14.72 -5.51 11.27
C HIS A 31 -14.96 -6.99 11.57
N HIS A 32 -14.02 -7.65 12.23
CA HIS A 32 -14.09 -9.04 12.67
C HIS A 32 -13.94 -9.11 14.20
N GLY A 33 -14.99 -8.69 14.88
CA GLY A 33 -15.05 -8.68 16.34
C GLY A 33 -13.95 -7.79 16.96
N PRO A 34 -13.51 -8.09 18.18
CA PRO A 34 -12.46 -7.31 18.86
C PRO A 34 -11.04 -7.66 18.38
N LEU A 35 -10.88 -8.68 17.53
CA LEU A 35 -9.56 -9.20 17.19
C LEU A 35 -8.98 -8.60 15.92
N LEU A 36 -9.81 -8.28 14.93
CA LEU A 36 -9.31 -7.92 13.61
C LEU A 36 -10.17 -6.86 12.94
N ASP A 37 -9.51 -5.78 12.49
CA ASP A 37 -10.04 -4.85 11.50
C ASP A 37 -9.21 -4.95 10.22
N VAL A 38 -9.88 -5.07 9.07
CA VAL A 38 -9.26 -5.06 7.74
C VAL A 38 -9.55 -3.74 7.05
N PHE A 39 -8.52 -2.92 6.87
CA PHE A 39 -8.56 -1.64 6.18
C PHE A 39 -8.25 -1.89 4.71
N VAL A 40 -9.29 -1.97 3.89
CA VAL A 40 -9.15 -2.14 2.44
C VAL A 40 -8.90 -0.78 1.82
N LEU A 41 -7.78 -0.64 1.11
CA LEU A 41 -7.38 0.58 0.41
C LEU A 41 -7.75 0.53 -1.07
N ASP A 42 -7.77 1.71 -1.69
CA ASP A 42 -7.78 1.90 -3.14
C ASP A 42 -6.58 2.77 -3.51
N MET A 43 -5.54 2.16 -4.10
CA MET A 43 -4.33 2.86 -4.54
C MET A 43 -4.35 3.15 -6.05
N ARG A 44 -5.51 2.99 -6.71
CA ARG A 44 -5.66 3.16 -8.17
C ARG A 44 -6.49 4.39 -8.53
N SER A 45 -7.60 4.61 -7.82
CA SER A 45 -8.57 5.64 -8.20
C SER A 45 -8.11 7.06 -7.90
N TYR A 46 -7.25 7.24 -6.88
CA TYR A 46 -6.92 8.54 -6.31
C TYR A 46 -5.43 8.90 -6.39
N ARG A 47 -4.60 8.00 -6.91
CA ARG A 47 -3.16 8.25 -7.06
C ARG A 47 -2.87 9.29 -8.14
N ASN A 48 -1.76 9.98 -8.01
CA ASN A 48 -1.21 10.75 -9.11
C ASN A 48 -0.71 9.84 -10.27
N ALA A 49 -0.51 10.43 -11.45
CA ALA A 49 0.00 9.73 -12.61
C ALA A 49 1.39 9.12 -12.36
N ASN A 50 1.69 8.02 -13.05
CA ASN A 50 3.04 7.45 -13.04
C ASN A 50 4.03 8.50 -13.55
N SER A 51 5.11 8.67 -12.80
CA SER A 51 6.11 9.70 -13.00
C SER A 51 7.46 9.17 -12.51
N PRO A 52 8.55 9.93 -12.67
CA PRO A 52 9.83 9.57 -12.04
C PRO A 52 9.78 9.47 -10.51
N ASN A 53 8.65 9.88 -9.89
CA ASN A 53 8.35 9.72 -8.47
C ASN A 53 9.37 10.46 -7.57
N ARG A 54 9.80 11.65 -8.02
CA ARG A 54 10.85 12.49 -7.38
C ARG A 54 10.32 13.80 -6.79
N GLN A 55 9.01 13.96 -6.69
CA GLN A 55 8.40 15.17 -6.14
C GLN A 55 8.84 15.36 -4.68
N VAL A 56 9.20 16.59 -4.30
CA VAL A 56 9.56 16.93 -2.91
C VAL A 56 8.33 17.30 -2.06
N ASP A 57 7.20 17.55 -2.73
CA ASP A 57 5.88 17.76 -2.15
C ASP A 57 4.84 17.07 -3.07
N ASP A 58 3.93 16.31 -2.47
CA ASP A 58 2.91 15.55 -3.18
C ASP A 58 1.67 15.33 -2.32
N ALA A 59 0.76 16.31 -2.34
CA ALA A 59 -0.51 16.23 -1.62
C ALA A 59 -1.45 15.13 -2.14
N THR A 60 -1.28 14.68 -3.40
CA THR A 60 -2.12 13.62 -3.99
C THR A 60 -1.57 12.25 -3.61
N GLY A 61 -0.28 12.01 -3.81
CA GLY A 61 0.39 10.76 -3.45
C GLY A 61 -0.27 9.53 -4.05
N ILE A 62 -0.20 8.42 -3.31
CA ILE A 62 -0.72 7.12 -3.73
C ILE A 62 -2.17 6.87 -3.30
N LEU A 63 -2.65 7.52 -2.23
CA LEU A 63 -4.00 7.34 -1.68
C LEU A 63 -4.96 8.48 -2.02
N GLY A 64 -4.46 9.65 -2.41
CA GLY A 64 -5.25 10.88 -2.37
C GLY A 64 -5.48 11.39 -0.94
N ALA A 65 -5.67 12.70 -0.82
CA ALA A 65 -5.76 13.36 0.49
C ALA A 65 -6.98 12.89 1.32
N GLU A 66 -8.10 12.56 0.67
CA GLU A 66 -9.32 12.13 1.38
C GLU A 66 -9.16 10.75 2.02
N GLN A 67 -8.68 9.77 1.25
CA GLN A 67 -8.48 8.40 1.73
C GLN A 67 -7.38 8.35 2.79
N LEU A 68 -6.29 9.14 2.65
CA LEU A 68 -5.26 9.22 3.69
C LEU A 68 -5.85 9.75 5.01
N ARG A 69 -6.64 10.83 4.96
CA ARG A 69 -7.32 11.36 6.16
C ARG A 69 -8.30 10.34 6.75
N TRP A 70 -9.05 9.64 5.91
CA TRP A 70 -9.94 8.57 6.36
C TRP A 70 -9.17 7.45 7.06
N LEU A 71 -8.09 6.94 6.44
CA LEU A 71 -7.29 5.85 6.98
C LEU A 71 -6.71 6.20 8.35
N LYS A 72 -6.15 7.41 8.48
CA LYS A 72 -5.65 7.92 9.78
C LYS A 72 -6.74 7.96 10.85
N ARG A 73 -7.93 8.46 10.54
CA ARG A 73 -9.05 8.50 11.49
C ARG A 73 -9.51 7.09 11.85
N SER A 74 -9.66 6.21 10.87
CA SER A 74 -10.13 4.84 11.08
C SER A 74 -9.13 4.01 11.90
N LEU A 75 -7.83 4.11 11.62
CA LEU A 75 -6.79 3.45 12.42
C LEU A 75 -6.77 3.97 13.87
N ALA A 76 -6.92 5.27 14.08
CA ALA A 76 -6.96 5.86 15.42
C ALA A 76 -8.22 5.51 16.21
N ALA A 77 -9.33 5.20 15.53
CA ALA A 77 -10.59 4.81 16.15
C ALA A 77 -10.67 3.29 16.44
N SER A 78 -9.89 2.48 15.72
CA SER A 78 -9.90 1.03 15.86
C SER A 78 -9.37 0.57 17.22
N ARG A 79 -10.14 -0.31 17.86
CA ARG A 79 -9.77 -1.00 19.10
C ARG A 79 -9.41 -2.46 18.87
N ALA A 80 -9.40 -2.93 17.62
CA ALA A 80 -9.08 -4.30 17.30
C ALA A 80 -7.61 -4.60 17.63
N GLU A 81 -7.33 -5.82 18.09
CA GLU A 81 -5.95 -6.29 18.36
C GLU A 81 -5.09 -6.14 17.10
N TRP A 82 -5.58 -6.68 15.97
CA TRP A 82 -4.93 -6.63 14.66
C TRP A 82 -5.60 -5.63 13.73
N LYS A 83 -4.76 -4.87 13.02
CA LYS A 83 -5.14 -3.87 12.04
C LYS A 83 -4.45 -4.22 10.72
N VAL A 84 -5.13 -5.04 9.92
CA VAL A 84 -4.61 -5.47 8.62
C VAL A 84 -4.89 -4.40 7.59
N ILE A 85 -3.85 -3.85 6.97
CA ILE A 85 -3.94 -2.87 5.90
C ILE A 85 -3.78 -3.62 4.58
N ALA A 86 -4.90 -3.84 3.89
CA ALA A 86 -4.94 -4.50 2.59
C ALA A 86 -4.77 -3.45 1.50
N ALA A 87 -3.58 -3.43 0.88
CA ALA A 87 -3.16 -2.44 -0.09
C ALA A 87 -2.89 -3.13 -1.44
N ASP A 88 -3.34 -2.58 -2.56
CA ASP A 88 -3.19 -3.26 -3.85
C ASP A 88 -1.77 -3.18 -4.42
N MET A 89 -0.90 -2.30 -3.90
CA MET A 89 0.50 -2.17 -4.32
C MET A 89 1.49 -2.29 -3.15
N PRO A 90 2.72 -2.72 -3.42
CA PRO A 90 3.75 -2.82 -2.39
C PRO A 90 4.33 -1.47 -1.97
N LEU A 91 4.89 -1.43 -0.75
CA LEU A 91 5.46 -0.21 -0.17
C LEU A 91 6.92 0.02 -0.57
N GLY A 92 7.79 -0.98 -0.35
CA GLY A 92 9.23 -0.87 -0.53
C GLY A 92 9.76 -1.61 -1.76
N LEU A 93 8.89 -2.13 -2.63
CA LEU A 93 9.30 -2.76 -3.88
C LEU A 93 9.32 -1.75 -5.01
N VAL A 94 10.44 -1.67 -5.72
CA VAL A 94 10.59 -0.81 -6.89
C VAL A 94 9.85 -1.43 -8.07
N VAL A 95 8.76 -0.79 -8.52
CA VAL A 95 7.93 -1.25 -9.65
C VAL A 95 8.03 -0.24 -10.80
N PRO A 96 8.93 -0.47 -11.78
CA PRO A 96 9.10 0.43 -12.92
C PRO A 96 7.91 0.41 -13.89
N ASP A 97 7.58 1.58 -14.45
CA ASP A 97 6.67 1.77 -15.57
C ASP A 97 7.44 2.42 -16.73
N GLY A 98 7.88 1.60 -17.68
CA GLY A 98 8.80 2.02 -18.73
C GLY A 98 10.19 2.35 -18.21
N ALA A 99 10.89 3.26 -18.88
CA ALA A 99 12.30 3.52 -18.62
C ALA A 99 12.55 4.43 -17.40
N THR A 100 11.61 5.30 -17.06
CA THR A 100 11.83 6.41 -16.10
C THR A 100 10.82 6.48 -14.99
N ASN A 101 9.61 5.94 -15.17
CA ASN A 101 8.52 6.15 -14.23
C ASN A 101 8.38 4.96 -13.28
N PHE A 102 7.67 5.20 -12.19
CA PHE A 102 7.32 4.17 -11.22
C PHE A 102 5.81 4.07 -11.08
N GLU A 103 5.34 2.84 -10.92
CA GLU A 103 3.93 2.53 -10.74
C GLU A 103 3.52 2.52 -9.26
N ALA A 104 4.33 1.90 -8.41
CA ALA A 104 4.02 1.71 -7.00
C ALA A 104 4.50 2.88 -6.12
N VAL A 105 4.70 2.61 -4.83
CA VAL A 105 5.12 3.59 -3.81
C VAL A 105 6.60 3.96 -3.95
N ALA A 106 7.48 2.95 -3.96
CA ALA A 106 8.93 3.15 -3.96
C ALA A 106 9.42 3.82 -5.26
N GLN A 107 10.42 4.70 -5.12
CA GLN A 107 10.97 5.50 -6.24
C GLN A 107 12.39 5.08 -6.67
N GLY A 108 12.98 4.09 -5.98
CA GLY A 108 14.23 3.44 -6.35
C GLY A 108 15.50 4.12 -5.84
N ASP A 109 15.40 5.21 -5.09
CA ASP A 109 16.51 5.85 -4.37
C ASP A 109 16.36 5.61 -2.87
N PRO A 110 17.32 4.95 -2.22
CA PRO A 110 17.23 4.54 -0.81
C PRO A 110 17.33 5.70 0.20
N GLY A 111 17.25 6.95 -0.25
CA GLY A 111 17.39 8.17 0.53
C GLY A 111 16.11 8.63 1.25
N ALA A 112 15.96 9.94 1.40
CA ALA A 112 14.78 10.51 2.04
C ALA A 112 13.51 10.24 1.20
N PRO A 113 12.33 10.12 1.83
CA PRO A 113 11.09 9.88 1.09
C PRO A 113 10.84 10.96 0.04
N LEU A 114 10.53 10.53 -1.18
CA LEU A 114 10.12 11.40 -2.29
C LEU A 114 8.88 10.84 -2.99
N GLY A 115 8.20 11.71 -3.73
CA GLY A 115 6.99 11.37 -4.47
C GLY A 115 5.96 10.68 -3.59
N ARG A 116 5.49 9.51 -4.01
CA ARG A 116 4.46 8.74 -3.31
C ARG A 116 4.89 8.18 -1.96
N GLU A 117 6.19 8.06 -1.69
CA GLU A 117 6.70 7.66 -0.38
C GLU A 117 6.36 8.70 0.70
N LEU A 118 6.18 9.97 0.32
CA LEU A 118 5.84 11.05 1.27
C LEU A 118 4.54 10.73 2.03
N GLN A 119 3.50 10.22 1.35
CA GLN A 119 2.25 9.83 2.03
C GLN A 119 2.42 8.63 2.95
N ILE A 120 3.26 7.67 2.57
CA ILE A 120 3.53 6.51 3.41
C ILE A 120 4.34 6.92 4.63
N ALA A 121 5.35 7.78 4.47
CA ALA A 121 6.09 8.38 5.57
C ALA A 121 5.16 9.16 6.52
N GLU A 122 4.22 9.95 5.98
CA GLU A 122 3.23 10.69 6.77
C GLU A 122 2.28 9.76 7.56
N LEU A 123 1.87 8.64 6.96
CA LEU A 123 1.02 7.64 7.59
C LEU A 123 1.77 6.87 8.69
N LEU A 124 2.97 6.38 8.39
CA LEU A 124 3.80 5.62 9.31
C LEU A 124 4.21 6.46 10.53
N ARG A 125 4.56 7.74 10.31
CA ARG A 125 4.75 8.73 11.37
C ARG A 125 3.51 8.88 12.23
N PHE A 126 2.34 9.04 11.61
CA PHE A 126 1.09 9.16 12.35
C PHE A 126 0.80 7.93 13.21
N VAL A 127 0.97 6.72 12.68
CA VAL A 127 0.80 5.44 13.39
C VAL A 127 1.70 5.40 14.62
N LYS A 128 2.99 5.72 14.47
CA LYS A 128 3.96 5.78 15.57
C LYS A 128 3.54 6.78 16.65
N HIS A 129 3.29 8.04 16.29
CA HIS A 129 2.99 9.09 17.29
C HIS A 129 1.64 8.89 17.98
N ARG A 130 0.68 8.25 17.32
CA ARG A 130 -0.60 7.84 17.93
C ARG A 130 -0.51 6.53 18.70
N ARG A 131 0.66 5.87 18.71
CA ARG A 131 0.90 4.57 19.35
C ARG A 131 -0.11 3.51 18.89
N ILE A 132 -0.44 3.52 17.60
CA ILE A 132 -1.31 2.52 16.99
C ILE A 132 -0.50 1.24 16.80
N THR A 133 -0.91 0.16 17.45
CA THR A 133 -0.23 -1.14 17.44
C THR A 133 -1.00 -2.19 16.63
N GLY A 134 -0.35 -3.31 16.36
CA GLY A 134 -0.96 -4.45 15.67
C GLY A 134 -1.15 -4.25 14.16
N THR A 135 -0.41 -3.32 13.55
CA THR A 135 -0.51 -3.05 12.12
C THR A 135 0.28 -4.07 11.29
N VAL A 136 -0.35 -4.65 10.27
CA VAL A 136 0.28 -5.55 9.29
C VAL A 136 -0.19 -5.16 7.90
N TRP A 137 0.73 -5.13 6.92
CA TRP A 137 0.40 -4.83 5.53
C TRP A 137 0.30 -6.11 4.71
N LEU A 138 -0.76 -6.21 3.91
CA LEU A 138 -0.91 -7.23 2.88
C LEU A 138 -0.93 -6.53 1.52
N THR A 139 -0.02 -6.90 0.64
CA THR A 139 0.15 -6.28 -0.67
C THR A 139 0.19 -7.32 -1.79
N ALA A 140 0.13 -6.88 -3.05
CA ALA A 140 0.08 -7.76 -4.22
C ALA A 140 0.82 -7.13 -5.42
N ASP A 141 0.24 -7.23 -6.63
CA ASP A 141 0.69 -6.59 -7.88
C ASP A 141 1.91 -7.21 -8.58
N VAL A 142 2.96 -7.55 -7.83
CA VAL A 142 4.29 -7.88 -8.41
C VAL A 142 4.47 -9.34 -8.88
N HIS A 143 3.43 -10.16 -8.75
CA HIS A 143 3.36 -11.54 -9.23
C HIS A 143 4.38 -12.54 -8.62
N TYR A 144 4.71 -12.37 -7.35
CA TYR A 144 5.43 -13.38 -6.54
C TYR A 144 5.06 -13.22 -5.06
N THR A 145 5.51 -14.16 -4.22
CA THR A 145 5.29 -14.08 -2.77
C THR A 145 6.57 -13.67 -2.06
N SER A 146 6.45 -12.73 -1.11
CA SER A 146 7.57 -12.32 -0.26
C SER A 146 7.10 -11.79 1.09
N ALA A 147 7.99 -11.81 2.07
CA ALA A 147 7.78 -11.17 3.36
C ALA A 147 8.93 -10.21 3.66
N GLN A 148 8.60 -8.97 4.00
CA GLN A 148 9.55 -7.94 4.37
C GLN A 148 9.24 -7.40 5.77
N HIS A 149 10.29 -7.25 6.57
CA HIS A 149 10.22 -6.52 7.83
C HIS A 149 10.85 -5.14 7.67
N TYR A 150 10.09 -4.10 7.95
CA TYR A 150 10.53 -2.70 7.88
C TYR A 150 10.90 -2.23 9.27
N ALA A 151 12.07 -1.61 9.43
CA ALA A 151 12.46 -1.08 10.73
C ALA A 151 13.32 0.19 10.63
N PRO A 152 13.10 1.18 11.52
CA PRO A 152 13.79 2.46 11.47
C PRO A 152 15.31 2.34 11.49
N GLU A 153 15.89 1.41 12.23
CA GLU A 153 17.35 1.26 12.33
C GLU A 153 18.03 1.03 10.98
N ARG A 154 17.34 0.41 10.01
CA ARG A 154 17.83 0.18 8.63
C ARG A 154 17.43 1.24 7.62
N ALA A 155 16.46 2.11 7.96
CA ALA A 155 15.82 3.03 7.03
C ALA A 155 16.55 4.35 6.85
N ALA A 156 16.38 5.05 5.73
CA ALA A 156 16.75 6.47 5.66
C ALA A 156 15.75 7.35 6.42
N PHE A 157 14.44 7.09 6.28
CA PHE A 157 13.40 7.74 7.07
C PHE A 157 13.23 7.04 8.42
N LYS A 158 13.56 7.70 9.54
CA LYS A 158 13.57 7.05 10.87
C LYS A 158 12.26 7.19 11.67
N ASP A 159 11.33 8.04 11.26
CA ASP A 159 10.19 8.40 12.10
C ASP A 159 8.97 7.49 11.92
N PHE A 160 9.15 6.19 12.16
CA PHE A 160 8.07 5.19 12.17
C PHE A 160 8.32 4.09 13.22
N ALA A 161 7.35 3.19 13.41
CA ALA A 161 7.49 1.99 14.25
C ALA A 161 7.65 0.75 13.34
N PRO A 162 8.42 -0.28 13.72
CA PRO A 162 8.61 -1.47 12.88
C PRO A 162 7.29 -2.15 12.51
N PHE A 163 7.22 -2.72 11.30
CA PHE A 163 6.04 -3.42 10.81
C PHE A 163 6.39 -4.46 9.74
N TRP A 164 5.43 -5.33 9.45
CA TRP A 164 5.54 -6.36 8.42
C TRP A 164 4.69 -6.04 7.20
N GLU A 165 5.24 -6.37 6.04
CA GLU A 165 4.53 -6.49 4.77
C GLU A 165 4.60 -7.93 4.29
N PHE A 166 3.47 -8.46 3.85
CA PHE A 166 3.38 -9.72 3.14
C PHE A 166 2.82 -9.47 1.75
N VAL A 167 3.63 -9.75 0.74
CA VAL A 167 3.26 -9.67 -0.66
C VAL A 167 2.69 -11.02 -1.08
N SER A 168 1.45 -11.05 -1.54
CA SER A 168 0.81 -12.24 -2.10
C SER A 168 1.08 -12.36 -3.59
N GLY A 169 1.38 -13.58 -4.03
CA GLY A 169 1.51 -13.91 -5.45
C GLY A 169 0.16 -13.96 -6.16
N PRO A 170 0.16 -14.10 -7.49
CA PRO A 170 -1.04 -14.13 -8.29
C PRO A 170 -1.70 -15.51 -8.20
N LEU A 171 -3.03 -15.56 -8.39
CA LEU A 171 -3.75 -16.83 -8.48
C LEU A 171 -3.46 -17.57 -9.80
N ALA A 172 -3.46 -16.83 -10.92
CA ALA A 172 -3.34 -17.40 -12.27
C ALA A 172 -2.58 -16.52 -13.29
N ALA A 173 -2.00 -15.40 -12.87
CA ALA A 173 -1.15 -14.58 -13.75
C ALA A 173 0.28 -15.16 -13.82
N GLY A 174 1.00 -14.89 -14.91
CA GLY A 174 2.42 -15.26 -15.01
C GLY A 174 3.26 -14.55 -13.95
N GLY A 175 4.27 -15.23 -13.43
CA GLY A 175 5.23 -14.70 -12.45
C GLY A 175 6.39 -13.93 -13.09
N PHE A 176 7.00 -13.08 -12.27
CA PHE A 176 8.17 -12.26 -12.64
C PHE A 176 9.29 -12.41 -11.60
N PRO A 177 10.57 -12.16 -12.00
CA PRO A 177 11.66 -12.06 -11.05
C PRO A 177 11.40 -11.03 -9.95
N ALA A 178 11.98 -11.26 -8.77
CA ALA A 178 11.74 -10.40 -7.63
C ALA A 178 12.30 -8.99 -7.86
N ASN A 179 11.47 -7.97 -7.61
CA ASN A 179 11.88 -6.57 -7.70
C ASN A 179 12.97 -6.23 -6.66
N ALA A 180 13.74 -5.17 -6.91
CA ALA A 180 14.63 -4.59 -5.93
C ALA A 180 13.85 -3.97 -4.75
N LEU A 181 14.50 -3.94 -3.58
CA LEU A 181 14.01 -3.17 -2.42
C LEU A 181 14.53 -1.74 -2.47
N ASP A 182 13.68 -0.81 -2.04
CA ASP A 182 14.03 0.57 -1.75
C ASP A 182 14.34 0.75 -0.25
N GLY A 183 15.47 1.40 0.05
CA GLY A 183 15.98 1.60 1.41
C GLY A 183 15.27 2.70 2.21
N THR A 184 14.35 3.48 1.61
CA THR A 184 13.66 4.60 2.28
C THR A 184 13.08 4.21 3.64
N PHE A 185 12.43 3.04 3.73
CA PHE A 185 11.81 2.51 4.95
C PHE A 185 12.55 1.29 5.54
N GLY A 186 13.78 1.02 5.09
CA GLY A 186 14.64 -0.02 5.66
C GLY A 186 14.07 -1.46 5.64
N PRO A 187 13.47 -1.93 4.52
CA PRO A 187 13.01 -3.30 4.42
C PRO A 187 14.17 -4.30 4.53
N ASP A 188 13.92 -5.40 5.22
CA ASP A 188 14.71 -6.63 5.14
C ASP A 188 13.81 -7.74 4.59
N ARG A 189 14.23 -8.40 3.51
CA ARG A 189 13.43 -9.44 2.82
C ARG A 189 13.78 -10.81 3.37
N ILE A 190 12.96 -11.27 4.30
CA ILE A 190 13.17 -12.51 5.03
C ILE A 190 12.69 -13.72 4.23
N PHE A 191 11.71 -13.54 3.35
CA PHE A 191 11.24 -14.59 2.46
C PHE A 191 10.98 -14.04 1.05
N VAL A 192 11.31 -14.84 0.03
CA VAL A 192 10.94 -14.60 -1.36
C VAL A 192 10.80 -15.91 -2.11
N ARG A 193 9.71 -16.02 -2.88
CA ARG A 193 9.48 -17.09 -3.85
C ARG A 193 9.03 -16.48 -5.15
N ALA A 194 10.00 -16.22 -6.03
CA ALA A 194 9.81 -15.68 -7.37
C ALA A 194 10.54 -16.56 -8.40
N PRO A 195 10.09 -16.63 -9.65
CA PRO A 195 10.82 -17.32 -10.71
C PRO A 195 12.06 -16.51 -11.14
N ASP A 196 13.11 -17.20 -11.62
CA ASP A 196 14.33 -16.53 -12.11
C ASP A 196 14.14 -15.80 -13.45
N ARG A 197 13.07 -16.15 -14.17
CA ARG A 197 12.67 -15.55 -15.45
C ARG A 197 11.16 -15.45 -15.53
N ALA A 198 10.66 -14.48 -16.31
CA ALA A 198 9.23 -14.37 -16.56
C ALA A 198 8.67 -15.64 -17.22
N ASN A 199 7.48 -16.06 -16.80
CA ASN A 199 6.75 -17.19 -17.37
C ASN A 199 5.35 -16.79 -17.87
N VAL A 200 5.29 -15.62 -18.51
CA VAL A 200 4.12 -15.09 -19.22
C VAL A 200 4.04 -15.59 -20.66
#